data_AF-A0A959JL34-F1
#
_entry.id   AF-A0A959JL34-F1
#
_cell.length_a   1.000
_cell.length_b   1.000
_cell.length_c   1.000
_cell.angle_alpha   90.00
_cell.angle_beta   90.00
_cell.angle_gamma   90.00
#
_symmetry.space_group_name_H-M   'P 1'
#
loop_
_entity.id
_entity.type
_entity.pdbx_description
1 polymer ?
#
loop_
_entity_poly.entity_id
_entity_poly.type
_entity_poly.pdbx_seq_one_letter_code
_entity_poly.pdbx_strand_id
1 'polypeptide(L)'
;DTVENLKPGSVIVDLAASTGGNCAYTENNKTIVKNGVTIMGNSDLADELPGVASTLYSNNVINFLQVLIKDGAVVLNEENDIIKSVLISKAN
;
A
#
# COMPACT_ATOMS: atom_id res chain seq x y z
N ASP A 1 -22.05 -16.88 0.39
CA ASP A 1 -22.46 -16.94 -1.04
C ASP A 1 -21.27 -16.97 -2.00
N THR A 2 -20.51 -15.90 -2.27
CA THR A 2 -19.45 -15.93 -3.32
C THR A 2 -18.28 -16.87 -2.99
N VAL A 3 -17.78 -16.84 -1.75
CA VAL A 3 -16.64 -17.69 -1.32
C VAL A 3 -17.03 -19.17 -1.31
N GLU A 4 -18.29 -19.48 -1.03
CA GLU A 4 -18.77 -20.86 -0.93
C GLU A 4 -18.85 -21.55 -2.29
N ASN A 5 -18.92 -20.77 -3.37
CA ASN A 5 -18.92 -21.27 -4.75
C ASN A 5 -17.52 -21.53 -5.31
N LEU A 6 -16.46 -21.18 -4.58
CA LEU A 6 -15.08 -21.46 -4.99
C LEU A 6 -14.74 -22.93 -4.76
N LYS A 7 -13.82 -23.46 -5.59
CA LYS A 7 -13.33 -24.84 -5.43
C LYS A 7 -12.56 -24.97 -4.10
N PRO A 8 -12.73 -26.05 -3.34
CA PRO A 8 -11.87 -26.34 -2.19
C PRO A 8 -10.39 -26.33 -2.60
N GLY A 9 -9.55 -25.72 -1.76
CA GLY A 9 -8.14 -25.45 -2.04
C GLY A 9 -7.86 -24.10 -2.71
N SER A 10 -8.90 -23.33 -3.08
CA SER A 10 -8.71 -21.96 -3.58
C SER A 10 -8.12 -21.06 -2.48
N VAL A 11 -7.43 -19.99 -2.90
CA VAL A 11 -6.84 -18.99 -2.00
C VAL A 11 -7.31 -17.60 -2.39
N ILE A 12 -7.74 -16.82 -1.41
CA ILE A 12 -8.03 -15.39 -1.53
C ILE A 12 -6.95 -14.65 -0.74
N VAL A 13 -6.29 -13.69 -1.39
CA VAL A 13 -5.38 -12.73 -0.73
C VAL A 13 -6.03 -11.36 -0.81
N ASP A 14 -6.40 -10.82 0.34
CA ASP A 14 -7.10 -9.55 0.45
C ASP A 14 -6.18 -8.48 1.03
N LEU A 15 -5.75 -7.56 0.17
CA LEU A 15 -4.83 -6.47 0.51
C LEU A 15 -5.53 -5.28 1.19
N ALA A 16 -6.86 -5.28 1.29
CA ALA A 16 -7.64 -4.21 1.92
C ALA A 16 -8.15 -4.58 3.32
N ALA A 17 -7.52 -5.56 3.97
CA ALA A 17 -8.01 -6.17 5.20
C ALA A 17 -8.14 -5.19 6.37
N SER A 18 -7.27 -4.17 6.45
CA SER A 18 -7.26 -3.15 7.51
C SER A 18 -8.37 -2.11 7.37
N THR A 19 -8.91 -1.95 6.16
CA THR A 19 -9.98 -1.00 5.83
C THR A 19 -11.35 -1.67 5.69
N GLY A 20 -11.52 -2.86 6.29
CA GLY A 20 -12.76 -3.63 6.28
C GLY A 20 -12.76 -4.86 5.36
N GLY A 21 -11.78 -4.99 4.45
CA GLY A 21 -11.64 -6.12 3.53
C GLY A 21 -12.59 -6.07 2.33
N ASN A 22 -12.13 -6.58 1.20
CA ASN A 22 -12.95 -6.82 0.01
C ASN A 22 -13.73 -8.14 0.09
N CYS A 23 -13.21 -9.12 0.83
CA CYS A 23 -13.88 -10.41 1.02
C CYS A 23 -14.66 -10.43 2.34
N ALA A 24 -15.90 -10.92 2.30
CA ALA A 24 -16.82 -10.91 3.44
C ALA A 24 -16.31 -11.67 4.69
N TYR A 25 -15.36 -12.60 4.52
CA TYR A 25 -14.75 -13.35 5.62
C TYR A 25 -13.31 -12.91 5.92
N THR A 26 -12.85 -11.80 5.34
CA THR A 26 -11.50 -11.28 5.64
C THR A 26 -11.42 -10.90 7.11
N GLU A 27 -10.40 -11.42 7.77
CA GLU A 27 -9.97 -10.98 9.10
C GLU A 27 -8.60 -10.33 8.97
N ASN A 28 -8.48 -9.07 9.42
CA ASN A 28 -7.21 -8.35 9.32
C ASN A 28 -6.08 -9.08 10.05
N ASN A 29 -4.93 -9.18 9.40
CA ASN A 29 -3.72 -9.85 9.87
C ASN A 29 -3.91 -11.33 10.23
N LYS A 30 -4.82 -12.02 9.55
CA LYS A 30 -5.05 -13.45 9.76
C LYS A 30 -5.17 -14.20 8.45
N THR A 31 -4.80 -15.48 8.53
CA THR A 31 -5.12 -16.47 7.51
C THR A 31 -6.12 -17.46 8.10
N ILE A 32 -7.30 -17.56 7.48
CA ILE A 32 -8.37 -18.45 7.91
C ILE A 32 -8.77 -19.41 6.78
N VAL A 33 -9.51 -20.46 7.11
CA VAL A 33 -10.12 -21.35 6.13
C VAL A 33 -11.64 -21.31 6.29
N LYS A 34 -12.35 -21.03 5.19
CA LYS A 34 -13.82 -21.01 5.13
C LYS A 34 -14.29 -21.81 3.91
N ASN A 35 -15.14 -22.82 4.14
CA ASN A 35 -15.65 -23.70 3.09
C ASN A 35 -14.55 -24.30 2.17
N GLY A 36 -13.42 -24.68 2.76
CA GLY A 36 -12.26 -25.21 2.02
C GLY A 36 -11.45 -24.15 1.25
N VAL A 37 -11.78 -22.87 1.34
CA VAL A 37 -11.02 -21.75 0.76
C VAL A 37 -10.15 -21.12 1.83
N THR A 38 -8.86 -20.92 1.52
CA THR A 38 -7.95 -20.17 2.40
C THR A 38 -8.10 -18.67 2.12
N ILE A 39 -8.23 -17.86 3.16
CA ILE A 39 -8.42 -16.41 3.05
C ILE A 39 -7.34 -15.75 3.90
N MET A 40 -6.43 -15.04 3.26
CA MET A 40 -5.36 -14.28 3.87
C MET A 40 -5.70 -12.79 3.84
N GLY A 41 -5.95 -12.20 5.00
CA GLY A 41 -6.08 -10.75 5.16
C GLY A 41 -4.75 -10.16 5.60
N ASN A 42 -4.01 -9.54 4.67
CA ASN A 42 -2.75 -8.87 4.95
C ASN A 42 -2.67 -7.57 4.15
N SER A 43 -2.78 -6.44 4.83
CA SER A 43 -2.68 -5.12 4.17
C SER A 43 -1.24 -4.64 4.03
N ASP A 44 -0.34 -5.24 4.80
CA ASP A 44 1.07 -4.88 4.90
C ASP A 44 1.93 -5.94 4.20
N LEU A 45 1.45 -6.50 3.08
CA LEU A 45 2.14 -7.59 2.36
C LEU A 45 3.56 -7.18 1.91
N ALA A 46 3.81 -5.88 1.73
CA ALA A 46 5.14 -5.35 1.44
C ALA A 46 6.16 -5.64 2.56
N ASP A 47 5.71 -5.82 3.80
CA ASP A 47 6.56 -6.14 4.95
C ASP A 47 7.17 -7.55 4.84
N GLU A 48 6.58 -8.44 4.03
CA GLU A 48 7.15 -9.75 3.75
C GLU A 48 8.36 -9.67 2.80
N LEU A 49 8.54 -8.55 2.09
CA LEU A 49 9.65 -8.28 1.17
C LEU A 49 10.32 -6.93 1.47
N PRO A 50 10.81 -6.72 2.70
CA PRO A 50 11.19 -5.38 3.18
C PRO A 50 12.34 -4.76 2.40
N GLY A 51 13.30 -5.57 1.92
CA GLY A 51 14.43 -5.08 1.11
C GLY A 51 13.98 -4.53 -0.25
N VAL A 52 13.05 -5.21 -0.93
CA VAL A 52 12.53 -4.77 -2.23
C VAL A 52 11.63 -3.56 -2.05
N ALA A 53 10.72 -3.60 -1.07
CA ALA A 53 9.83 -2.50 -0.74
C ALA A 53 10.63 -1.22 -0.41
N SER A 54 11.65 -1.33 0.44
CA SER A 54 12.51 -0.21 0.81
C SER A 54 13.28 0.36 -0.39
N THR A 55 13.75 -0.50 -1.29
CA THR A 55 14.48 -0.07 -2.51
C THR A 55 13.57 0.74 -3.43
N LEU A 56 12.36 0.23 -3.72
CA LEU A 56 11.38 0.93 -4.56
C LEU A 56 10.92 2.25 -3.93
N TYR A 57 10.67 2.26 -2.62
CA TYR A 57 10.31 3.47 -1.91
C TYR A 57 11.43 4.51 -1.91
N SER A 58 12.68 4.09 -1.67
CA SER A 58 13.85 4.98 -1.71
C SER A 58 14.03 5.64 -3.07
N ASN A 59 13.79 4.90 -4.16
CA ASN A 59 13.81 5.46 -5.51
C ASN A 59 12.73 6.53 -5.71
N ASN A 60 11.51 6.31 -5.20
CA ASN A 60 10.44 7.31 -5.25
C ASN A 60 10.82 8.58 -4.46
N VAL A 61 11.41 8.42 -3.27
CA VAL A 61 11.89 9.55 -2.45
C VAL A 61 12.99 10.33 -3.20
N ILE A 62 13.99 9.65 -3.78
CA ILE A 62 15.06 10.31 -4.54
C ILE A 62 14.51 11.06 -5.76
N ASN A 63 13.60 10.44 -6.52
CA ASN A 63 12.99 11.09 -7.67
C ASN A 63 12.19 12.34 -7.26
N PHE A 64 11.48 12.29 -6.13
CA PHE A 64 10.79 13.46 -5.60
C PHE A 64 11.76 14.55 -5.13
N LEU A 65 12.85 14.18 -4.44
CA LEU A 65 13.88 15.13 -4.02
C LEU A 65 14.54 15.86 -5.20
N GLN A 66 14.68 15.21 -6.36
CA GLN A 66 15.18 15.86 -7.58
C GLN A 66 14.22 16.94 -8.12
N VAL A 67 12.92 16.81 -7.88
CA VAL A 67 11.92 17.85 -8.23
C VAL A 67 11.93 18.98 -7.20
N LEU A 68 12.09 18.63 -5.92
CA LEU A 68 12.01 19.55 -4.77
C LEU A 68 13.28 20.40 -4.59
N ILE A 69 14.46 19.85 -4.85
CA ILE A 69 15.74 20.50 -4.60
C ILE A 69 16.27 21.11 -5.90
N LYS A 70 16.60 22.40 -5.85
CA LYS A 70 17.29 23.12 -6.93
C LYS A 70 18.52 23.81 -6.35
N ASP A 71 19.65 23.65 -7.02
CA ASP A 71 20.95 24.24 -6.63
C ASP A 71 21.33 24.00 -5.15
N GLY A 72 21.00 22.81 -4.64
CA GLY A 72 21.29 22.41 -3.26
C GLY A 72 20.33 22.97 -2.20
N ALA A 73 19.30 23.72 -2.60
CA ALA A 73 18.28 24.26 -1.70
C ALA A 73 16.90 23.68 -1.99
N VAL A 74 16.08 23.54 -0.95
CA VAL A 74 14.67 23.16 -1.09
C VAL A 74 13.90 24.32 -1.71
N VAL A 75 13.23 24.07 -2.84
CA VAL A 75 12.40 25.05 -3.54
C VAL A 75 10.96 24.55 -3.58
N LEU A 76 10.12 25.07 -2.68
CA LEU A 76 8.69 24.80 -2.65
C LEU A 76 7.97 25.62 -3.72
N ASN A 77 8.08 25.20 -4.98
CA ASN A 77 7.32 25.80 -6.07
C ASN A 77 5.86 25.29 -6.06
N GLU A 78 4.94 26.04 -5.48
CA GLU A 78 3.51 25.69 -5.41
C GLU A 78 2.79 25.72 -6.76
N GLU A 79 3.42 26.26 -7.83
CA GLU A 79 2.93 26.13 -9.21
C GLU A 79 3.25 24.76 -9.83
N ASN A 80 4.15 23.98 -9.22
CA ASN A 80 4.42 22.62 -9.65
C ASN A 80 3.36 21.67 -9.06
N ASP A 81 2.60 21.00 -9.93
CA ASP A 81 1.50 20.11 -9.52
C ASP A 81 1.92 18.98 -8.59
N ILE A 82 3.14 18.46 -8.73
CA ILE A 82 3.66 17.39 -7.86
C ILE A 82 3.87 17.95 -6.45
N ILE A 83 4.58 19.08 -6.32
CA ILE A 83 4.86 19.72 -5.03
C ILE A 83 3.55 20.14 -4.35
N LYS A 84 2.64 20.76 -5.10
CA LYS A 84 1.35 21.20 -4.59
C LYS A 84 0.51 20.05 -4.06
N SER A 85 0.50 18.91 -4.75
CA SER A 85 -0.35 17.76 -4.40
C SER A 85 0.13 17.02 -3.13
N VAL A 86 1.42 17.11 -2.80
CA VAL A 86 2.00 16.43 -1.63
C VAL A 86 2.22 17.36 -0.42
N LEU A 87 2.10 18.67 -0.58
CA LEU A 87 2.29 19.65 0.49
C LEU A 87 1.10 19.64 1.46
N ILE A 88 1.30 19.09 2.67
CA ILE A 88 0.27 19.00 3.72
C ILE A 88 0.27 20.25 4.62
N SER A 89 1.44 20.83 4.90
CA SER A 89 1.58 22.02 5.76
C SER A 89 2.83 22.81 5.40
N LYS A 90 2.82 24.11 5.71
CA LYS A 90 3.94 25.04 5.53
C LYS A 90 3.98 25.97 6.73
N ALA A 91 5.17 26.19 7.29
CA ALA A 91 5.33 27.17 8.37
C ALA A 91 5.16 28.58 7.80
N ASN A 92 4.39 29.41 8.50
CA ASN A 92 4.23 30.84 8.20
C ASN A 92 5.51 31.61 8.52
#